data_AF-A0AAV2LGE5-F1
#
_entry.id   AF-A0AAV2LGE5-F1
#
_cell.length_a   1.000
_cell.length_b   1.000
_cell.length_c   1.000
_cell.angle_alpha   90.00
_cell.angle_beta   90.00
_cell.angle_gamma   90.00
#
_symmetry.space_group_name_H-M   'P 1'
#
loop_
_entity.id
_entity.type
_entity.pdbx_description
1 polymer ?
#
loop_
_entity_poly.entity_id
_entity_poly.type
_entity_poly.pdbx_seq_one_letter_code
_entity_poly.pdbx_strand_id
1 'polypeptide(L)'
;MYVLVLVWDDSREDFLAAGADRAPLAPTGPLLMLRELPYQPVSVPRLLFGSDPHGQRSASAVQRLCPICKSKRNFKCPSGCSCSKETIVCVGASQMPRTIPSDINSLSVVNGSLAEISEAMFALMPSLQLLLLNGNSLTTIRDDAFSGLPHLEYLFIEGNKIESITKNAFRGLRDLTHLSLANNKIKSLPRDLFFDLDSLLELDLRGNSFQCTCENKWLMVWLKNTNATVPDVMCAGPTDMKGKRLNDLPLAPGHCISTDFVRHQSINVQAMSGNIFSFKEDIYVAMASPNTNSCTIMEWDHIEMKFRSFDNIGGKSVVGCKSVLIDNHILIILTQLFGGSHIYKFDAQQNKFTKFQTIEVFNISKPNDIEVFQIDQEWYFVIVDSSKAGVSTVYKWSDEPDRNDTGFYTYQFLHEWFRDTDAEYVQVDGKSYLILASRSQSPVIYLWNKSTLKFIVHSEIPSMEDVVAVKAFRLENDLYLAMTCYIVRLLLVF
;
A
#
# COMPACT_ATOMS: atom_id res chain seq x y z
N MET A 1 3.41 -8.01 4.84
CA MET A 1 3.62 -6.96 5.85
C MET A 1 2.56 -7.15 6.91
N TYR A 2 2.96 -7.23 8.17
CA TYR A 2 2.06 -7.46 9.31
C TYR A 2 2.22 -6.33 10.31
N VAL A 3 1.12 -5.94 10.95
CA VAL A 3 1.10 -4.90 11.99
C VAL A 3 0.70 -5.57 13.31
N LEU A 4 1.56 -5.46 14.32
CA LEU A 4 1.27 -5.87 15.69
C LEU A 4 0.93 -4.63 16.53
N VAL A 5 -0.04 -4.76 17.42
CA VAL A 5 -0.48 -3.66 18.29
C VAL A 5 -0.14 -3.96 19.75
N LEU A 6 0.67 -3.10 20.37
CA LEU A 6 0.96 -3.12 21.80
C LEU A 6 0.22 -1.99 22.51
N VAL A 7 -0.03 -2.16 23.81
CA VAL A 7 -0.63 -1.17 24.70
C VAL A 7 0.36 -0.79 25.79
N TRP A 8 0.37 0.49 26.16
CA TRP A 8 1.14 0.99 27.28
C TRP A 8 0.64 0.43 28.62
N ASP A 9 1.55 0.02 29.50
CA ASP A 9 1.27 -0.44 30.86
C ASP A 9 1.95 0.47 31.89
N ASP A 10 1.14 1.27 32.59
CA ASP A 10 1.58 2.19 33.64
C ASP A 10 2.35 1.51 34.78
N SER A 11 2.03 0.24 35.07
CA SER A 11 2.67 -0.49 36.19
C SER A 11 4.11 -0.90 35.88
N ARG A 12 4.43 -1.08 34.58
CA ARG A 12 5.75 -1.49 34.11
C ARG A 12 6.52 -0.34 33.47
N GLU A 13 5.84 0.78 33.19
CA GLU A 13 6.35 1.87 32.34
C GLU A 13 6.92 1.32 31.01
N ASP A 14 6.19 0.38 30.40
CA ASP A 14 6.58 -0.35 29.18
C ASP A 14 5.37 -0.80 28.36
N PHE A 15 5.59 -1.30 27.14
CA PHE A 15 4.55 -1.78 26.23
C PHE A 15 4.35 -3.30 26.31
N LEU A 16 3.08 -3.74 26.36
CA LEU A 16 2.68 -5.14 26.37
C LEU A 16 1.78 -5.51 25.20
N ALA A 17 1.78 -6.79 24.83
CA ALA A 17 0.85 -7.30 23.81
C ALA A 17 -0.61 -7.08 24.27
N ALA A 18 -1.43 -6.48 23.40
CA ALA A 18 -2.85 -6.29 23.65
C ALA A 18 -3.54 -7.67 23.77
N GLY A 19 -3.76 -8.13 25.01
CA GLY A 19 -4.43 -9.42 25.29
C GLY A 19 -3.94 -10.19 26.51
N ALA A 20 -2.95 -9.72 27.28
CA ALA A 20 -2.35 -10.55 28.34
C ALA A 20 -3.07 -10.54 29.70
N ASP A 21 -3.77 -9.48 30.16
CA ASP A 21 -4.25 -9.47 31.56
C ASP A 21 -5.45 -8.53 31.90
N ARG A 22 -6.33 -8.20 30.95
CA ARG A 22 -7.62 -7.55 31.28
C ARG A 22 -8.80 -8.40 30.79
N ALA A 23 -9.72 -8.67 31.73
CA ALA A 23 -10.89 -9.54 31.60
C ALA A 23 -11.77 -9.22 30.36
N PRO A 24 -12.56 -10.19 29.86
CA PRO A 24 -12.94 -10.28 28.45
C PRO A 24 -14.04 -9.28 28.10
N LEU A 25 -13.74 -8.37 27.18
CA LEU A 25 -14.76 -7.92 26.24
C LEU A 25 -15.18 -9.15 25.41
N ALA A 26 -16.50 -9.33 25.28
CA ALA A 26 -17.20 -10.52 24.81
C ALA A 26 -16.51 -11.32 23.67
N PRO A 27 -16.63 -12.67 23.67
CA PRO A 27 -15.89 -13.54 22.75
C PRO A 27 -16.61 -13.66 21.40
N THR A 28 -16.36 -12.76 20.46
CA THR A 28 -16.57 -13.02 19.02
C THR A 28 -15.65 -12.14 18.18
N GLY A 29 -14.41 -12.58 17.95
CA GLY A 29 -13.53 -11.98 16.95
C GLY A 29 -12.08 -12.45 17.12
N PRO A 30 -11.38 -12.89 16.05
CA PRO A 30 -9.96 -13.19 16.15
C PRO A 30 -9.17 -11.90 16.44
N LEU A 31 -7.92 -12.04 16.90
CA LEU A 31 -6.90 -10.99 16.87
C LEU A 31 -7.13 -10.09 15.64
N LEU A 32 -7.25 -8.78 15.84
CA LEU A 32 -7.36 -7.79 14.76
C LEU A 32 -6.03 -7.72 14.00
N MET A 33 -5.77 -8.73 13.18
CA MET A 33 -4.83 -8.68 12.07
C MET A 33 -5.41 -7.68 11.08
N LEU A 34 -4.88 -6.47 11.04
CA LEU A 34 -5.13 -5.57 9.92
C LEU A 34 -4.55 -6.23 8.66
N ARG A 35 -5.50 -6.70 7.84
CA ARG A 35 -5.45 -7.23 6.47
C ARG A 35 -4.09 -7.14 5.77
N GLU A 36 -3.65 -8.27 5.20
CA GLU A 36 -2.54 -8.33 4.25
C GLU A 36 -2.76 -7.34 3.09
N LEU A 37 -1.87 -6.34 2.99
CA LEU A 37 -1.70 -5.58 1.75
C LEU A 37 -0.84 -6.44 0.80
N PRO A 38 -1.33 -6.79 -0.41
CA PRO A 38 -0.56 -7.59 -1.34
C PRO A 38 0.65 -6.79 -1.83
N TYR A 39 1.84 -7.32 -1.52
CA TYR A 39 3.13 -6.78 -1.94
C TYR A 39 3.46 -7.26 -3.35
N GLN A 40 3.63 -6.33 -4.30
CA GLN A 40 4.28 -6.63 -5.58
C GLN A 40 5.81 -6.50 -5.40
N PRO A 41 6.61 -7.55 -5.62
CA PRO A 41 8.06 -7.39 -5.65
C PRO A 41 8.47 -6.62 -6.90
N VAL A 42 8.96 -5.40 -6.72
CA VAL A 42 9.73 -4.68 -7.74
C VAL A 42 11.02 -5.48 -7.98
N SER A 43 11.17 -5.98 -9.20
CA SER A 43 12.35 -6.70 -9.66
C SER A 43 13.57 -5.77 -9.69
N VAL A 44 14.44 -5.89 -8.68
CA VAL A 44 15.76 -5.27 -8.71
C VAL A 44 16.70 -6.17 -9.52
N PRO A 45 17.36 -5.68 -10.60
CA PRO A 45 18.36 -6.47 -11.31
C PRO A 45 19.56 -6.73 -10.40
N ARG A 46 19.84 -8.00 -10.09
CA ARG A 46 21.10 -8.42 -9.46
C ARG A 46 22.24 -8.24 -10.47
N LEU A 47 23.02 -7.17 -10.32
CA LEU A 47 24.35 -7.07 -10.90
C LEU A 47 25.30 -7.91 -10.03
N LEU A 48 25.66 -9.10 -10.52
CA LEU A 48 26.73 -9.92 -9.95
C LEU A 48 28.06 -9.46 -10.56
N PHE A 49 28.90 -8.80 -9.77
CA PHE A 49 30.30 -8.57 -10.08
C PHE A 49 31.08 -9.86 -9.78
N GLY A 50 31.55 -10.54 -10.83
CA GLY A 50 32.52 -11.63 -10.72
C GLY A 50 33.94 -11.10 -10.92
N SER A 51 34.77 -11.20 -9.90
CA SER A 51 36.21 -10.95 -9.93
C SER A 51 36.95 -12.18 -10.44
N ASP A 52 37.69 -12.03 -11.54
CA ASP A 52 38.67 -12.99 -12.07
C ASP A 52 40.07 -12.64 -11.53
N PRO A 53 40.92 -13.63 -11.20
CA PRO A 53 42.25 -13.58 -11.78
C PRO A 53 42.83 -14.95 -12.18
N HIS A 54 43.33 -14.98 -13.42
CA HIS A 54 44.44 -15.76 -14.01
C HIS A 54 44.66 -17.24 -13.62
N GLY A 55 44.62 -18.13 -14.62
CA GLY A 55 45.61 -19.23 -14.70
C GLY A 55 45.21 -20.55 -15.39
N GLN A 56 45.46 -20.61 -16.71
CA GLN A 56 45.92 -21.79 -17.47
C GLN A 56 44.99 -22.98 -17.82
N ARG A 57 45.23 -23.46 -19.05
CA ARG A 57 44.50 -24.47 -19.85
C ARG A 57 44.87 -25.90 -19.44
N SER A 58 43.90 -26.83 -19.47
CA SER A 58 43.95 -28.05 -20.31
C SER A 58 42.67 -28.89 -20.16
N ALA A 59 42.41 -29.71 -21.18
CA ALA A 59 41.15 -30.32 -21.56
C ALA A 59 40.69 -31.49 -20.68
N SER A 60 39.38 -31.66 -20.51
CA SER A 60 38.69 -32.94 -20.71
C SER A 60 37.16 -32.78 -20.60
N ALA A 61 36.47 -33.69 -21.27
CA ALA A 61 35.06 -33.68 -21.60
C ALA A 61 34.10 -33.52 -20.40
N VAL A 62 33.18 -32.56 -20.51
CA VAL A 62 31.88 -32.63 -19.84
C VAL A 62 30.80 -32.41 -20.88
N GLN A 63 30.13 -33.51 -21.16
CA GLN A 63 28.85 -33.70 -21.83
C GLN A 63 27.96 -32.46 -21.80
N ARG A 64 27.70 -31.86 -22.97
CA ARG A 64 26.67 -30.83 -23.15
C ARG A 64 25.30 -31.46 -22.93
N LEU A 65 24.81 -31.41 -21.69
CA LEU A 65 23.39 -31.48 -21.40
C LEU A 65 22.76 -30.17 -21.88
N CYS A 66 21.99 -30.25 -22.95
CA CYS A 66 21.08 -29.20 -23.40
C CYS A 66 19.94 -29.09 -22.37
N PRO A 67 19.78 -27.98 -21.61
CA PRO A 67 18.57 -27.78 -20.85
C PRO A 67 17.53 -27.12 -21.76
N ILE A 68 16.28 -27.57 -21.63
CA ILE A 68 15.09 -27.17 -22.40
C ILE A 68 14.90 -27.97 -23.70
N CYS A 69 14.80 -29.30 -23.55
CA CYS A 69 13.72 -29.98 -24.25
C CYS A 69 12.40 -29.48 -23.65
N LYS A 70 11.72 -28.54 -24.32
CA LYS A 70 10.30 -28.29 -24.09
C LYS A 70 9.59 -29.61 -24.38
N SER A 71 9.33 -30.40 -23.34
CA SER A 71 8.39 -31.50 -23.38
C SER A 71 7.04 -30.88 -23.73
N LYS A 72 6.67 -30.89 -25.02
CA LYS A 72 5.29 -30.70 -25.44
C LYS A 72 4.53 -31.87 -24.83
N ARG A 73 4.03 -31.71 -23.61
CA ARG A 73 2.97 -32.58 -23.08
C ARG A 73 1.87 -32.48 -24.12
N ASN A 74 1.57 -33.58 -24.80
CA ASN A 74 0.47 -33.63 -25.77
C ASN A 74 -0.79 -33.25 -25.01
N PHE A 75 -1.25 -32.02 -25.21
CA PHE A 75 -2.51 -31.54 -24.68
C PHE A 75 -3.61 -32.45 -25.22
N LYS A 76 -4.33 -33.10 -24.31
CA LYS A 76 -5.53 -33.87 -24.62
C LYS A 76 -6.71 -32.99 -24.28
N CYS A 77 -7.59 -32.82 -25.25
CA CYS A 77 -8.80 -32.05 -25.02
C CYS A 77 -9.61 -32.69 -23.88
N PRO A 78 -10.04 -31.92 -22.87
CA PRO A 78 -10.77 -32.44 -21.73
C PRO A 78 -12.11 -33.06 -22.15
N SER A 79 -12.55 -34.09 -21.43
CA SER A 79 -13.86 -34.71 -21.67
C SER A 79 -14.99 -33.71 -21.48
N GLY A 80 -15.90 -33.61 -22.46
CA GLY A 80 -16.96 -32.60 -22.48
C GLY A 80 -16.54 -31.26 -23.09
N CYS A 81 -15.31 -31.15 -23.59
CA CYS A 81 -14.82 -29.99 -24.32
C CYS A 81 -14.48 -30.32 -25.77
N SER A 82 -14.65 -29.32 -26.63
CA SER A 82 -14.17 -29.26 -28.01
C SER A 82 -13.03 -28.26 -28.06
N CYS A 83 -11.85 -28.69 -28.50
CA CYS A 83 -10.64 -27.87 -28.50
C CYS A 83 -10.13 -27.69 -29.93
N SER A 84 -9.87 -26.45 -30.29
CA SER A 84 -9.14 -26.05 -31.49
C SER A 84 -7.74 -25.56 -31.12
N LYS A 85 -7.02 -24.95 -32.07
CA LYS A 85 -5.69 -24.37 -31.82
C LYS A 85 -5.73 -23.18 -30.86
N GLU A 86 -6.80 -22.39 -30.92
CA GLU A 86 -6.92 -21.10 -30.22
C GLU A 86 -8.17 -21.01 -29.34
N THR A 87 -9.08 -21.99 -29.45
CA THR A 87 -10.38 -21.96 -28.76
C THR A 87 -10.67 -23.25 -28.02
N ILE A 88 -11.27 -23.15 -26.84
CA ILE A 88 -11.78 -24.29 -26.08
C ILE A 88 -13.23 -24.01 -25.72
N VAL A 89 -14.13 -24.93 -26.07
CA VAL A 89 -15.55 -24.86 -25.76
C VAL A 89 -15.95 -26.09 -24.96
N CYS A 90 -16.26 -25.91 -23.68
CA CYS A 90 -16.70 -26.93 -22.76
C CYS A 90 -18.21 -26.83 -22.53
N VAL A 91 -18.95 -27.92 -22.73
CA VAL A 91 -20.38 -27.99 -22.46
C VAL A 91 -20.63 -29.03 -21.38
N GLY A 92 -21.24 -28.64 -20.26
CA GLY A 92 -21.49 -29.55 -19.13
C GLY A 92 -20.28 -29.83 -18.25
N ALA A 93 -19.18 -29.08 -18.38
CA ALA A 93 -17.98 -29.27 -17.56
C ALA A 93 -18.23 -28.88 -16.08
N SER A 94 -17.75 -29.71 -15.16
CA SER A 94 -17.83 -29.48 -13.71
C SER A 94 -16.55 -28.90 -13.10
N GLN A 95 -15.42 -29.04 -13.80
CA GLN A 95 -14.12 -28.53 -13.36
C GLN A 95 -13.36 -27.92 -14.54
N MET A 96 -12.55 -26.91 -14.22
CA MET A 96 -11.63 -26.31 -15.19
C MET A 96 -10.51 -27.30 -15.55
N PRO A 97 -10.10 -27.38 -16.82
CA PRO A 97 -9.01 -28.24 -17.21
C PRO A 97 -7.68 -27.77 -16.62
N ARG A 98 -6.95 -28.66 -15.93
CA ARG A 98 -5.66 -28.32 -15.28
C ARG A 98 -4.46 -28.27 -16.23
N THR A 99 -4.64 -28.75 -17.45
CA THR A 99 -3.61 -28.78 -18.51
C THR A 99 -4.23 -28.17 -19.75
N ILE A 100 -3.83 -26.94 -20.09
CA ILE A 100 -4.33 -26.18 -21.23
C ILE A 100 -3.11 -25.57 -21.95
N PRO A 101 -3.09 -25.45 -23.29
CA PRO A 101 -2.03 -24.74 -24.00
C PRO A 101 -2.00 -23.26 -23.59
N SER A 102 -0.82 -22.66 -23.48
CA SER A 102 -0.66 -21.23 -23.17
C SER A 102 -1.18 -20.29 -24.25
N ASP A 103 -1.42 -20.83 -25.45
CA ASP A 103 -1.69 -20.08 -26.68
C ASP A 103 -3.20 -20.01 -27.00
N ILE A 104 -4.06 -20.33 -26.03
CA ILE A 104 -5.52 -20.25 -26.18
C ILE A 104 -5.98 -18.80 -26.01
N ASN A 105 -6.71 -18.29 -27.00
CA ASN A 105 -7.25 -16.94 -27.03
C ASN A 105 -8.71 -16.89 -26.56
N SER A 106 -9.46 -18.00 -26.67
CA SER A 106 -10.87 -18.06 -26.31
C SER A 106 -11.22 -19.31 -25.50
N LEU A 107 -11.87 -19.11 -24.35
CA LEU A 107 -12.39 -20.17 -23.50
C LEU A 107 -13.88 -19.95 -23.25
N SER A 108 -14.69 -20.98 -23.55
CA SER A 108 -16.12 -20.99 -23.29
C SER A 108 -16.48 -22.19 -22.41
N VAL A 109 -17.20 -21.95 -21.32
CA VAL A 109 -17.74 -22.98 -20.43
C VAL A 109 -19.23 -22.73 -20.28
N VAL A 110 -20.03 -23.61 -20.89
CA VAL A 110 -21.48 -23.44 -21.04
C VAL A 110 -22.23 -24.59 -20.36
N ASN A 111 -23.33 -24.28 -19.66
CA ASN A 111 -24.23 -25.28 -19.05
C ASN A 111 -23.50 -26.28 -18.13
N GLY A 112 -22.45 -25.84 -17.44
CA GLY A 112 -21.68 -26.64 -16.49
C GLY A 112 -22.17 -26.53 -15.05
N SER A 113 -21.35 -27.05 -14.12
CA SER A 113 -21.63 -27.03 -12.67
C SER A 113 -20.57 -26.28 -11.87
N LEU A 114 -19.83 -25.38 -12.52
CA LEU A 114 -18.85 -24.52 -11.84
C LEU A 114 -19.56 -23.65 -10.79
N ALA A 115 -19.14 -23.77 -9.52
CA ALA A 115 -19.79 -23.13 -8.38
C ALA A 115 -19.14 -21.79 -7.97
N GLU A 116 -17.83 -21.67 -8.17
CA GLU A 116 -17.05 -20.48 -7.83
C GLU A 116 -15.91 -20.22 -8.83
N ILE A 117 -15.41 -18.99 -8.83
CA ILE A 117 -14.13 -18.63 -9.45
C ILE A 117 -13.18 -18.19 -8.33
N SER A 118 -12.11 -18.96 -8.12
CA SER A 118 -11.06 -18.70 -7.13
C SER A 118 -9.93 -17.86 -7.72
N GLU A 119 -9.07 -17.34 -6.84
CA GLU A 119 -7.85 -16.60 -7.21
C GLU A 119 -7.06 -17.32 -8.33
N ALA A 120 -6.65 -16.55 -9.34
CA ALA A 120 -5.79 -16.97 -10.45
C ALA A 120 -6.25 -18.25 -11.18
N MET A 121 -7.55 -18.56 -11.16
CA MET A 121 -8.11 -19.80 -11.74
C MET A 121 -7.73 -19.97 -13.23
N PHE A 122 -7.52 -18.88 -13.95
CA PHE A 122 -7.21 -18.86 -15.38
C PHE A 122 -5.74 -18.51 -15.71
N ALA A 123 -4.86 -18.38 -14.72
CA ALA A 123 -3.48 -17.91 -14.91
C ALA A 123 -2.61 -18.79 -15.84
N LEU A 124 -3.04 -20.03 -16.12
CA LEU A 124 -2.39 -20.92 -17.08
C LEU A 124 -2.67 -20.56 -18.54
N MET A 125 -3.55 -19.59 -18.81
CA MET A 125 -3.92 -19.11 -20.14
C MET A 125 -3.66 -17.60 -20.28
N PRO A 126 -2.40 -17.15 -20.22
CA PRO A 126 -2.08 -15.71 -20.20
C PRO A 126 -2.44 -14.97 -21.50
N SER A 127 -2.64 -15.71 -22.60
CA SER A 127 -3.00 -15.15 -23.92
C SER A 127 -4.52 -15.00 -24.11
N LEU A 128 -5.33 -15.30 -23.09
CA LEU A 128 -6.79 -15.30 -23.22
C LEU A 128 -7.32 -13.89 -23.48
N GLN A 129 -8.08 -13.75 -24.57
CA GLN A 129 -8.76 -12.53 -24.97
C GLN A 129 -10.27 -12.59 -24.71
N LEU A 130 -10.85 -13.79 -24.75
CA LEU A 130 -12.29 -14.00 -24.56
C LEU A 130 -12.56 -15.13 -23.57
N LEU A 131 -13.36 -14.82 -22.54
CA LEU A 131 -13.83 -15.77 -21.54
C LEU A 131 -15.36 -15.73 -21.41
N LEU A 132 -16.00 -16.86 -21.75
CA LEU A 132 -17.44 -17.09 -21.68
C LEU A 132 -17.74 -18.12 -20.59
N LEU A 133 -18.54 -17.76 -19.59
CA LEU A 133 -18.93 -18.61 -18.45
C LEU A 133 -20.46 -18.64 -18.30
N ASN A 134 -21.18 -19.06 -19.34
CA ASN A 134 -22.63 -18.90 -19.41
C ASN A 134 -23.41 -20.11 -18.90
N GLY A 135 -24.49 -19.88 -18.16
CA GLY A 135 -25.41 -20.94 -17.74
C GLY A 135 -24.81 -21.98 -16.78
N ASN A 136 -23.80 -21.60 -15.98
CA ASN A 136 -23.28 -22.46 -14.92
C ASN A 136 -24.02 -22.23 -13.59
N SER A 137 -23.54 -22.84 -12.50
CA SER A 137 -24.07 -22.64 -11.14
C SER A 137 -23.17 -21.73 -10.31
N LEU A 138 -22.52 -20.75 -10.93
CA LEU A 138 -21.62 -19.83 -10.25
C LEU A 138 -22.39 -19.00 -9.23
N THR A 139 -21.89 -18.97 -8.00
CA THR A 139 -22.47 -18.20 -6.88
C THR A 139 -21.58 -17.07 -6.40
N THR A 140 -20.25 -17.26 -6.51
CA THR A 140 -19.24 -16.34 -5.98
C THR A 140 -18.07 -16.16 -6.94
N ILE A 141 -17.59 -14.92 -7.06
CA ILE A 141 -16.30 -14.58 -7.69
C ILE A 141 -15.39 -13.98 -6.61
N ARG A 142 -14.24 -14.60 -6.37
CA ARG A 142 -13.27 -14.18 -5.33
C ARG A 142 -12.26 -13.15 -5.82
N ASP A 143 -11.47 -12.63 -4.88
CA ASP A 143 -10.42 -11.67 -5.17
C ASP A 143 -9.43 -12.31 -6.14
N ASP A 144 -8.94 -11.52 -7.10
CA ASP A 144 -7.93 -11.97 -8.07
C ASP A 144 -8.35 -13.16 -8.94
N ALA A 145 -9.66 -13.40 -9.07
CA ALA A 145 -10.23 -14.49 -9.85
C ALA A 145 -9.66 -14.60 -11.28
N PHE A 146 -9.41 -13.45 -11.91
CA PHE A 146 -8.91 -13.34 -13.28
C PHE A 146 -7.45 -12.87 -13.36
N SER A 147 -6.71 -12.95 -12.24
CA SER A 147 -5.29 -12.62 -12.23
C SER A 147 -4.50 -13.50 -13.20
N GLY A 148 -3.53 -12.90 -13.89
CA GLY A 148 -2.75 -13.56 -14.93
C GLY A 148 -3.36 -13.50 -16.33
N LEU A 149 -4.44 -12.74 -16.54
CA LEU A 149 -5.07 -12.51 -17.85
C LEU A 149 -4.86 -11.05 -18.33
N PRO A 150 -3.63 -10.64 -18.68
CA PRO A 150 -3.34 -9.25 -19.04
C PRO A 150 -4.00 -8.78 -20.34
N HIS A 151 -4.36 -9.71 -21.24
CA HIS A 151 -4.89 -9.42 -22.57
C HIS A 151 -6.39 -9.71 -22.72
N LEU A 152 -7.11 -9.89 -21.60
CA LEU A 152 -8.53 -10.22 -21.64
C LEU A 152 -9.35 -9.02 -22.06
N GLU A 153 -10.02 -9.12 -23.20
CA GLU A 153 -10.85 -8.05 -23.78
C GLU A 153 -12.34 -8.28 -23.54
N TYR A 154 -12.80 -9.54 -23.55
CA TYR A 154 -14.21 -9.91 -23.46
C TYR A 154 -14.44 -10.88 -22.30
N LEU A 155 -15.25 -10.48 -21.32
CA LEU A 155 -15.62 -11.31 -20.18
C LEU A 155 -17.15 -11.37 -20.05
N PHE A 156 -17.69 -12.55 -20.28
CA PHE A 156 -19.13 -12.79 -20.27
C PHE A 156 -19.46 -13.88 -19.25
N ILE A 157 -20.20 -13.52 -18.20
CA ILE A 157 -20.58 -14.41 -17.11
C ILE A 157 -22.11 -14.32 -16.93
N GLU A 158 -22.83 -14.87 -17.90
CA GLU A 158 -24.28 -14.67 -18.01
C GLU A 158 -25.10 -15.88 -17.55
N GLY A 159 -26.30 -15.64 -17.01
CA GLY A 159 -27.23 -16.71 -16.70
C GLY A 159 -26.75 -17.64 -15.58
N ASN A 160 -25.97 -17.14 -14.63
CA ASN A 160 -25.55 -17.90 -13.45
C ASN A 160 -26.39 -17.51 -12.21
N LYS A 161 -25.91 -17.85 -11.02
CA LYS A 161 -26.58 -17.60 -9.73
C LYS A 161 -25.71 -16.71 -8.83
N ILE A 162 -24.95 -15.79 -9.42
CA ILE A 162 -23.97 -15.00 -8.68
C ILE A 162 -24.71 -14.08 -7.71
N GLU A 163 -24.39 -14.21 -6.43
CA GLU A 163 -24.93 -13.37 -5.35
C GLU A 163 -23.85 -12.47 -4.75
N SER A 164 -22.59 -12.91 -4.76
CA SER A 164 -21.46 -12.19 -4.17
C SER A 164 -20.28 -12.10 -5.11
N ILE A 165 -19.73 -10.89 -5.26
CA ILE A 165 -18.47 -10.61 -5.94
C ILE A 165 -17.60 -9.87 -4.93
N THR A 166 -16.34 -10.26 -4.76
CA THR A 166 -15.44 -9.56 -3.84
C THR A 166 -14.79 -8.35 -4.50
N LYS A 167 -14.28 -7.41 -3.68
CA LYS A 167 -13.82 -6.08 -4.14
C LYS A 167 -12.76 -6.14 -5.24
N ASN A 168 -11.83 -7.11 -5.17
CA ASN A 168 -10.70 -7.20 -6.11
C ASN A 168 -10.90 -8.27 -7.18
N ALA A 169 -12.15 -8.69 -7.45
CA ALA A 169 -12.42 -9.77 -8.40
C ALA A 169 -11.89 -9.48 -9.81
N PHE A 170 -12.04 -8.24 -10.30
CA PHE A 170 -11.61 -7.81 -11.64
C PHE A 170 -10.29 -7.03 -11.65
N ARG A 171 -9.49 -7.12 -10.58
CA ARG A 171 -8.23 -6.38 -10.46
C ARG A 171 -7.27 -6.76 -11.60
N GLY A 172 -6.62 -5.76 -12.18
CA GLY A 172 -5.63 -5.94 -13.24
C GLY A 172 -6.17 -6.15 -14.67
N LEU A 173 -7.50 -6.20 -14.88
CA LEU A 173 -8.11 -6.38 -16.20
C LEU A 173 -8.18 -5.06 -17.01
N ARG A 174 -7.02 -4.45 -17.27
CA ARG A 174 -6.91 -3.11 -17.89
C ARG A 174 -7.31 -3.05 -19.36
N ASP A 175 -7.16 -4.17 -20.07
CA ASP A 175 -7.49 -4.31 -21.49
C ASP A 175 -8.96 -4.73 -21.71
N LEU A 176 -9.74 -4.92 -20.64
CA LEU A 176 -11.12 -5.39 -20.72
C LEU A 176 -12.02 -4.32 -21.33
N THR A 177 -12.63 -4.64 -22.47
CA THR A 177 -13.52 -3.75 -23.23
C THR A 177 -14.99 -4.07 -23.02
N HIS A 178 -15.34 -5.36 -22.84
CA HIS A 178 -16.72 -5.80 -22.69
C HIS A 178 -16.87 -6.69 -21.45
N LEU A 179 -17.75 -6.28 -20.53
CA LEU A 179 -18.10 -7.05 -19.35
C LEU A 179 -19.61 -7.30 -19.30
N SER A 180 -20.02 -8.56 -19.27
CA SER A 180 -21.42 -8.93 -18.99
C SER A 180 -21.54 -9.76 -17.72
N LEU A 181 -22.36 -9.28 -16.80
CA LEU A 181 -22.85 -9.99 -15.61
C LEU A 181 -24.37 -10.17 -15.70
N ALA A 182 -24.92 -10.18 -16.91
CA ALA A 182 -26.36 -10.22 -17.12
C ALA A 182 -27.01 -11.52 -16.63
N ASN A 183 -28.28 -11.43 -16.23
CA ASN A 183 -29.11 -12.56 -15.80
C ASN A 183 -28.50 -13.37 -14.65
N ASN A 184 -27.98 -12.67 -13.64
CA ASN A 184 -27.50 -13.25 -12.38
C ASN A 184 -28.45 -12.90 -11.22
N LYS A 185 -28.01 -13.11 -9.97
CA LYS A 185 -28.78 -12.80 -8.76
C LYS A 185 -28.14 -11.69 -7.92
N ILE A 186 -27.41 -10.80 -8.58
CA ILE A 186 -26.63 -9.76 -7.90
C ILE A 186 -27.59 -8.77 -7.25
N LYS A 187 -27.42 -8.57 -5.95
CA LYS A 187 -28.17 -7.60 -5.14
C LYS A 187 -27.38 -6.32 -4.91
N SER A 188 -26.08 -6.46 -4.72
CA SER A 188 -25.14 -5.34 -4.60
C SER A 188 -23.79 -5.73 -5.18
N LEU A 189 -23.03 -4.70 -5.57
CA LEU A 189 -21.64 -4.85 -5.98
C LEU A 189 -20.73 -4.12 -4.99
N PRO A 190 -19.57 -4.68 -4.66
CA PRO A 190 -18.61 -4.02 -3.77
C PRO A 190 -18.12 -2.71 -4.39
N ARG A 191 -17.90 -1.69 -3.55
CA ARG A 191 -17.39 -0.38 -3.96
C ARG A 191 -16.08 -0.50 -4.76
N ASP A 192 -15.99 0.29 -5.81
CA ASP A 192 -14.83 0.40 -6.71
C ASP A 192 -14.50 -0.89 -7.47
N LEU A 193 -15.45 -1.83 -7.63
CA LEU A 193 -15.23 -3.08 -8.35
C LEU A 193 -14.65 -2.90 -9.77
N PHE A 194 -14.92 -1.76 -10.41
CA PHE A 194 -14.50 -1.43 -11.77
C PHE A 194 -13.28 -0.52 -11.85
N PHE A 195 -12.53 -0.32 -10.76
CA PHE A 195 -11.49 0.72 -10.69
C PHE A 195 -10.32 0.55 -11.65
N ASP A 196 -10.01 -0.70 -12.05
CA ASP A 196 -8.91 -1.08 -12.94
C ASP A 196 -9.37 -1.33 -14.38
N LEU A 197 -10.67 -1.13 -14.68
CA LEU A 197 -11.26 -1.40 -16.00
C LEU A 197 -11.16 -0.16 -16.90
N ASP A 198 -9.93 0.30 -17.16
CA ASP A 198 -9.66 1.56 -17.86
C ASP A 198 -10.17 1.59 -19.31
N SER A 199 -10.22 0.43 -19.96
CA SER A 199 -10.62 0.27 -21.38
C SER A 199 -12.09 -0.12 -21.58
N LEU A 200 -12.91 -0.09 -20.52
CA LEU A 200 -14.27 -0.61 -20.57
C LEU A 200 -15.17 0.23 -21.48
N LEU A 201 -15.71 -0.40 -22.52
CA LEU A 201 -16.61 0.20 -23.51
C LEU A 201 -18.06 -0.20 -23.28
N GLU A 202 -18.32 -1.44 -22.86
CA GLU A 202 -19.66 -1.96 -22.63
C GLU A 202 -19.76 -2.73 -21.30
N LEU A 203 -20.83 -2.43 -20.55
CA LEU A 203 -21.17 -3.14 -19.32
C LEU A 203 -22.64 -3.58 -19.37
N ASP A 204 -22.90 -4.89 -19.27
CA ASP A 204 -24.27 -5.41 -19.14
C ASP A 204 -24.52 -5.96 -17.73
N LEU A 205 -25.47 -5.35 -17.04
CA LEU A 205 -25.92 -5.73 -15.69
C LEU A 205 -27.41 -6.12 -15.66
N ARG A 206 -28.08 -6.25 -16.81
CA ARG A 206 -29.52 -6.54 -16.89
C ARG A 206 -29.87 -7.89 -16.25
N GLY A 207 -31.13 -8.04 -15.85
CA GLY A 207 -31.62 -9.31 -15.29
C GLY A 207 -31.06 -9.64 -13.90
N ASN A 208 -30.44 -8.69 -13.21
CA ASN A 208 -30.05 -8.79 -11.80
C ASN A 208 -31.13 -8.21 -10.86
N SER A 209 -30.92 -8.37 -9.54
CA SER A 209 -31.89 -8.00 -8.50
C SER A 209 -31.37 -6.89 -7.57
N PHE A 210 -30.85 -5.81 -8.14
CA PHE A 210 -30.18 -4.73 -7.41
C PHE A 210 -31.06 -4.08 -6.35
N GLN A 211 -30.51 -3.98 -5.14
CA GLN A 211 -31.10 -3.23 -4.02
C GLN A 211 -30.56 -1.80 -4.07
N CYS A 212 -31.41 -0.83 -4.40
CA CYS A 212 -31.03 0.57 -4.53
C CYS A 212 -30.98 1.28 -3.17
N THR A 213 -30.10 0.77 -2.31
CA THR A 213 -29.76 1.30 -0.98
C THR A 213 -28.42 2.04 -1.02
N CYS A 214 -27.98 2.58 0.13
CA CYS A 214 -26.69 3.27 0.24
C CYS A 214 -25.48 2.39 -0.12
N GLU A 215 -25.58 1.07 0.00
CA GLU A 215 -24.50 0.13 -0.38
C GLU A 215 -24.17 0.21 -1.88
N ASN A 216 -25.18 0.36 -2.73
CA ASN A 216 -25.02 0.49 -4.18
C ASN A 216 -24.94 1.93 -4.66
N LYS A 217 -24.86 2.91 -3.74
CA LYS A 217 -24.79 4.33 -4.10
C LYS A 217 -23.63 4.61 -5.07
N TRP A 218 -22.48 3.98 -4.82
CA TRP A 218 -21.30 4.15 -5.67
C TRP A 218 -21.58 3.70 -7.11
N LEU A 219 -22.32 2.60 -7.31
CA LEU A 219 -22.67 2.06 -8.61
C LEU A 219 -23.59 3.01 -9.36
N MET A 220 -24.60 3.56 -8.68
CA MET A 220 -25.50 4.57 -9.26
C MET A 220 -24.72 5.80 -9.74
N VAL A 221 -23.76 6.28 -8.93
CA VAL A 221 -22.91 7.44 -9.29
C VAL A 221 -21.97 7.08 -10.43
N TRP A 222 -21.35 5.89 -10.40
CA TRP A 222 -20.45 5.42 -11.43
C TRP A 222 -21.17 5.31 -12.78
N LEU A 223 -22.38 4.74 -12.80
CA LEU A 223 -23.18 4.59 -14.01
C LEU A 223 -23.61 5.91 -14.64
N LYS A 224 -23.74 6.98 -13.84
CA LYS A 224 -24.03 8.33 -14.34
C LYS A 224 -22.81 9.00 -14.98
N ASN A 225 -21.60 8.66 -14.51
CA ASN A 225 -20.36 9.35 -14.89
C ASN A 225 -19.47 8.53 -15.84
N THR A 226 -19.78 7.26 -16.05
CA THR A 226 -19.00 6.38 -16.92
C THR A 226 -19.20 6.73 -18.40
N ASN A 227 -18.16 6.51 -19.21
CA ASN A 227 -18.23 6.62 -20.66
C ASN A 227 -18.66 5.29 -21.32
N ALA A 228 -18.73 4.19 -20.55
CA ALA A 228 -19.15 2.90 -21.05
C ALA A 228 -20.65 2.90 -21.39
N THR A 229 -21.03 2.18 -22.44
CA THR A 229 -22.43 1.95 -22.80
C THR A 229 -23.03 0.93 -21.83
N VAL A 230 -24.07 1.34 -21.10
CA VAL A 230 -24.77 0.47 -20.14
C VAL A 230 -26.26 0.46 -20.46
N PRO A 231 -26.87 -0.71 -20.72
CA PRO A 231 -28.31 -0.83 -20.88
C PRO A 231 -29.07 -0.43 -19.60
N ASP A 232 -30.36 -0.13 -19.73
CA ASP A 232 -31.22 0.18 -18.58
C ASP A 232 -31.24 -0.96 -17.55
N VAL A 233 -30.82 -0.64 -16.32
CA VAL A 233 -30.90 -1.54 -15.15
C VAL A 233 -31.95 -1.00 -14.19
N MET A 234 -32.85 -1.88 -13.74
CA MET A 234 -33.94 -1.51 -12.83
C MET A 234 -33.64 -1.94 -11.40
N CYS A 235 -34.03 -1.11 -10.43
CA CYS A 235 -34.02 -1.47 -9.02
C CYS A 235 -35.04 -2.56 -8.72
N ALA A 236 -34.62 -3.61 -8.01
CA ALA A 236 -35.52 -4.65 -7.50
C ALA A 236 -36.13 -4.28 -6.13
N GLY A 237 -35.43 -3.44 -5.36
CA GLY A 237 -35.87 -2.93 -4.07
C GLY A 237 -35.03 -1.72 -3.63
N PRO A 238 -35.31 -1.10 -2.47
CA PRO A 238 -36.50 -1.30 -1.62
C PRO A 238 -37.81 -0.90 -2.34
N THR A 239 -38.97 -1.17 -1.73
CA THR A 239 -40.31 -1.10 -2.38
C THR A 239 -40.59 0.24 -3.08
N ASP A 240 -40.13 1.34 -2.49
CA ASP A 240 -40.20 2.72 -2.98
C ASP A 240 -39.27 3.02 -4.16
N MET A 241 -38.24 2.19 -4.35
CA MET A 241 -37.28 2.27 -5.46
C MET A 241 -37.56 1.24 -6.56
N LYS A 242 -38.34 0.20 -6.29
CA LYS A 242 -38.61 -0.89 -7.23
C LYS A 242 -39.13 -0.38 -8.58
N GLY A 243 -38.50 -0.82 -9.67
CA GLY A 243 -38.85 -0.46 -11.04
C GLY A 243 -38.29 0.88 -11.53
N LYS A 244 -37.63 1.66 -10.65
CA LYS A 244 -36.87 2.84 -11.09
C LYS A 244 -35.55 2.41 -11.74
N ARG A 245 -35.11 3.20 -12.72
CA ARG A 245 -33.80 3.03 -13.35
C ARG A 245 -32.70 3.38 -12.37
N LEU A 246 -31.68 2.53 -12.28
CA LEU A 246 -30.56 2.68 -11.34
C LEU A 246 -29.75 3.96 -11.61
N ASN A 247 -29.72 4.44 -12.86
CA ASN A 247 -28.96 5.62 -13.31
C ASN A 247 -29.73 6.94 -13.08
N ASP A 248 -31.05 6.88 -12.89
CA ASP A 248 -31.92 8.07 -12.81
C ASP A 248 -32.16 8.53 -11.35
N LEU A 249 -31.52 7.87 -10.37
CA LEU A 249 -31.82 8.11 -8.96
C LEU A 249 -31.17 9.41 -8.43
N PRO A 250 -31.95 10.37 -7.90
CA PRO A 250 -31.42 11.58 -7.29
C PRO A 250 -30.90 11.24 -5.89
N LEU A 251 -29.59 11.06 -5.77
CA LEU A 251 -28.95 10.94 -4.47
C LEU A 251 -28.77 12.35 -3.90
N ALA A 252 -29.69 12.76 -3.02
CA ALA A 252 -29.51 13.99 -2.27
C ALA A 252 -28.16 13.95 -1.51
N PRO A 253 -27.35 15.02 -1.55
CA PRO A 253 -26.14 15.13 -0.74
C PRO A 253 -26.46 14.85 0.73
N GLY A 254 -25.64 14.04 1.40
CA GLY A 254 -25.80 13.70 2.83
C GLY A 254 -26.76 12.54 3.17
N HIS A 255 -27.56 12.03 2.23
CA HIS A 255 -28.51 10.93 2.54
C HIS A 255 -27.84 9.58 2.82
N CYS A 256 -26.62 9.38 2.32
CA CYS A 256 -25.81 8.19 2.59
C CYS A 256 -24.44 8.64 3.05
N ILE A 257 -24.13 8.34 4.30
CA ILE A 257 -22.82 8.56 4.92
C ILE A 257 -22.09 7.22 4.90
N SER A 258 -20.85 7.21 4.40
CA SER A 258 -19.94 6.08 4.53
C SER A 258 -18.64 6.58 5.13
N THR A 259 -18.02 5.75 5.96
CA THR A 259 -16.67 5.96 6.51
C THR A 259 -15.60 5.30 5.63
N ASP A 260 -15.96 4.79 4.45
CA ASP A 260 -15.01 4.18 3.52
C ASP A 260 -13.98 5.20 3.03
N PHE A 261 -12.72 4.76 2.92
CA PHE A 261 -11.70 5.51 2.20
C PHE A 261 -12.01 5.49 0.69
N VAL A 262 -12.44 6.63 0.15
CA VAL A 262 -12.68 6.83 -1.28
C VAL A 262 -11.44 7.50 -1.89
N ARG A 263 -10.97 6.95 -3.00
CA ARG A 263 -9.85 7.55 -3.75
C ARG A 263 -10.25 8.93 -4.26
N HIS A 264 -9.63 9.97 -3.69
CA HIS A 264 -9.86 11.35 -4.10
C HIS A 264 -9.08 11.71 -5.37
N GLN A 265 -7.77 11.46 -5.35
CA GLN A 265 -6.85 11.80 -6.43
C GLN A 265 -5.73 10.77 -6.50
N SER A 266 -5.25 10.48 -7.71
CA SER A 266 -4.01 9.74 -7.93
C SER A 266 -2.94 10.71 -8.40
N ILE A 267 -1.84 10.79 -7.67
CA ILE A 267 -0.67 11.59 -8.04
C ILE A 267 0.30 10.65 -8.74
N ASN A 268 0.66 10.96 -10.00
CA ASN A 268 1.53 10.09 -10.81
C ASN A 268 3.01 10.28 -10.45
N VAL A 269 3.35 10.08 -9.18
CA VAL A 269 4.69 10.17 -8.63
C VAL A 269 4.90 8.99 -7.70
N GLN A 270 6.05 8.33 -7.83
CA GLN A 270 6.47 7.29 -6.89
C GLN A 270 7.16 7.96 -5.71
N ALA A 271 6.51 7.93 -4.55
CA ALA A 271 7.02 8.51 -3.32
C ALA A 271 7.50 7.41 -2.35
N MET A 272 8.62 7.67 -1.67
CA MET A 272 9.14 6.84 -0.58
C MET A 272 8.58 7.26 0.78
N SER A 273 8.39 8.56 1.00
CA SER A 273 7.81 9.11 2.22
C SER A 273 6.88 10.27 1.88
N GLY A 274 5.88 10.49 2.73
CA GLY A 274 4.92 11.58 2.63
C GLY A 274 4.73 12.25 3.99
N ASN A 275 4.72 13.58 4.00
CA ASN A 275 4.52 14.39 5.19
C ASN A 275 3.47 15.46 4.91
N ILE A 276 2.52 15.62 5.82
CA ILE A 276 1.46 16.63 5.74
C ILE A 276 1.82 17.76 6.69
N PHE A 277 1.63 19.00 6.26
CA PHE A 277 1.78 20.17 7.13
C PHE A 277 0.81 21.28 6.74
N SER A 278 0.54 22.16 7.70
CA SER A 278 -0.35 23.30 7.50
C SER A 278 0.40 24.60 7.72
N PHE A 279 0.13 25.59 6.88
CA PHE A 279 0.72 26.92 6.99
C PHE A 279 -0.25 27.96 6.47
N LYS A 280 -0.48 29.01 7.27
CA LYS A 280 -1.45 30.09 6.95
C LYS A 280 -2.82 29.56 6.50
N GLU A 281 -3.35 28.55 7.21
CA GLU A 281 -4.64 27.89 6.94
C GLU A 281 -4.68 26.99 5.69
N ASP A 282 -3.62 26.96 4.89
CA ASP A 282 -3.50 26.04 3.76
C ASP A 282 -2.86 24.72 4.16
N ILE A 283 -3.21 23.66 3.43
CA ILE A 283 -2.73 22.29 3.64
C ILE A 283 -1.74 21.94 2.53
N TYR A 284 -0.59 21.43 2.94
CA TYR A 284 0.48 21.02 2.06
C TYR A 284 0.84 19.54 2.27
N VAL A 285 1.34 18.93 1.21
CA VAL A 285 1.87 17.56 1.22
C VAL A 285 3.26 17.58 0.61
N ALA A 286 4.28 17.22 1.40
CA ALA A 286 5.65 17.01 0.95
C ALA A 286 5.90 15.52 0.71
N MET A 287 6.44 15.16 -0.45
CA MET A 287 6.71 13.77 -0.83
C MET A 287 8.14 13.59 -1.33
N ALA A 288 8.91 12.72 -0.68
CA ALA A 288 10.24 12.35 -1.14
C ALA A 288 10.15 11.33 -2.27
N SER A 289 10.76 11.62 -3.40
CA SER A 289 10.71 10.81 -4.61
C SER A 289 12.12 10.50 -5.09
N PRO A 290 12.71 9.35 -4.72
CA PRO A 290 14.09 9.02 -5.05
C PRO A 290 14.30 8.88 -6.56
N ASN A 291 13.32 8.33 -7.28
CA ASN A 291 13.40 8.09 -8.72
C ASN A 291 13.45 9.38 -9.53
N THR A 292 12.75 10.42 -9.05
CA THR A 292 12.79 11.76 -9.66
C THR A 292 13.84 12.66 -9.02
N ASN A 293 14.59 12.16 -8.02
CA ASN A 293 15.63 12.91 -7.32
C ASN A 293 15.09 14.22 -6.74
N SER A 294 13.93 14.17 -6.07
CA SER A 294 13.29 15.39 -5.60
C SER A 294 12.35 15.20 -4.40
N CYS A 295 12.10 16.28 -3.68
CA CYS A 295 10.96 16.41 -2.80
C CYS A 295 9.90 17.31 -3.46
N THR A 296 8.77 16.71 -3.80
CA THR A 296 7.63 17.41 -4.41
C THR A 296 6.73 17.93 -3.29
N ILE A 297 6.43 19.23 -3.31
CA ILE A 297 5.52 19.89 -2.37
C ILE A 297 4.26 20.24 -3.13
N MET A 298 3.13 19.79 -2.62
CA MET A 298 1.80 20.05 -3.17
C MET A 298 1.00 20.90 -2.20
N GLU A 299 0.10 21.70 -2.74
CA GLU A 299 -0.81 22.57 -2.00
C GLU A 299 -2.26 22.20 -2.34
N TRP A 300 -3.14 22.35 -1.37
CA TRP A 300 -4.57 22.16 -1.56
C TRP A 300 -5.20 23.36 -2.30
N ASP A 301 -5.85 23.10 -3.43
CA ASP A 301 -6.62 24.10 -4.17
C ASP A 301 -8.09 24.07 -3.72
N HIS A 302 -8.55 25.12 -3.04
CA HIS A 302 -9.93 25.24 -2.54
C HIS A 302 -10.98 25.48 -3.63
N ILE A 303 -10.57 25.84 -4.85
CA ILE A 303 -11.47 26.09 -5.98
C ILE A 303 -11.68 24.79 -6.74
N GLU A 304 -10.59 24.12 -7.10
CA GLU A 304 -10.63 22.86 -7.86
C GLU A 304 -10.82 21.63 -6.97
N MET A 305 -10.75 21.80 -5.64
CA MET A 305 -10.83 20.75 -4.63
C MET A 305 -9.83 19.61 -4.92
N LYS A 306 -8.57 19.96 -5.21
CA LYS A 306 -7.51 18.99 -5.54
C LYS A 306 -6.14 19.46 -5.08
N PHE A 307 -5.20 18.54 -4.93
CA PHE A 307 -3.81 18.89 -4.69
C PHE A 307 -3.13 19.30 -6.00
N ARG A 308 -2.54 20.49 -6.02
CA ARG A 308 -1.73 21.04 -7.11
C ARG A 308 -0.25 21.07 -6.71
N SER A 309 0.65 21.01 -7.69
CA SER A 309 2.08 21.19 -7.42
C SER A 309 2.35 22.62 -6.95
N PHE A 310 3.09 22.78 -5.86
CA PHE A 310 3.48 24.07 -5.30
C PHE A 310 4.97 24.35 -5.57
N ASP A 311 5.83 23.43 -5.14
CA ASP A 311 7.29 23.55 -5.32
C ASP A 311 7.94 22.18 -5.49
N ASN A 312 9.18 22.15 -5.97
CA ASN A 312 9.94 20.92 -6.16
C ASN A 312 11.41 21.12 -5.79
N ILE A 313 11.83 20.55 -4.66
CA ILE A 313 13.19 20.67 -4.15
C ILE A 313 14.05 19.53 -4.71
N GLY A 314 15.03 19.86 -5.54
CA GLY A 314 15.95 18.86 -6.12
C GLY A 314 16.99 18.33 -5.13
N GLY A 315 17.31 17.04 -5.23
CA GLY A 315 18.34 16.38 -4.41
C GLY A 315 18.73 15.00 -4.95
N LYS A 316 19.89 14.46 -4.58
CA LYS A 316 20.36 13.17 -5.13
C LYS A 316 19.84 12.00 -4.30
N SER A 317 18.91 11.21 -4.85
CA SER A 317 18.26 10.09 -4.15
C SER A 317 17.64 10.54 -2.83
N VAL A 318 16.67 11.44 -2.92
CA VAL A 318 15.92 11.98 -1.79
C VAL A 318 15.07 10.87 -1.17
N VAL A 319 15.26 10.62 0.12
CA VAL A 319 14.59 9.53 0.87
C VAL A 319 13.63 10.06 1.93
N GLY A 320 13.94 11.22 2.53
CA GLY A 320 13.10 11.88 3.51
C GLY A 320 12.81 13.32 3.13
N CYS A 321 11.56 13.73 3.33
CA CYS A 321 11.12 15.11 3.21
C CYS A 321 10.13 15.43 4.33
N LYS A 322 10.65 15.94 5.45
CA LYS A 322 9.89 16.19 6.67
C LYS A 322 9.82 17.69 6.94
N SER A 323 8.63 18.22 7.19
CA SER A 323 8.46 19.62 7.53
C SER A 323 8.58 19.86 9.04
N VAL A 324 8.97 21.08 9.41
CA VAL A 324 8.87 21.60 10.77
C VAL A 324 8.53 23.09 10.72
N LEU A 325 7.65 23.54 11.61
CA LEU A 325 7.21 24.93 11.70
C LEU A 325 7.78 25.57 12.97
N ILE A 326 8.72 26.50 12.80
CA ILE A 326 9.41 27.18 13.91
C ILE A 326 9.25 28.69 13.73
N ASP A 327 8.66 29.38 14.71
CA ASP A 327 8.44 30.83 14.72
C ASP A 327 7.87 31.36 13.39
N ASN A 328 6.83 30.68 12.89
CA ASN A 328 6.13 30.99 11.64
C ASN A 328 6.99 30.83 10.36
N HIS A 329 8.14 30.17 10.45
CA HIS A 329 8.94 29.74 9.31
C HIS A 329 8.76 28.25 9.07
N ILE A 330 8.41 27.88 7.85
CA ILE A 330 8.39 26.49 7.43
C ILE A 330 9.81 26.10 7.01
N LEU A 331 10.31 25.04 7.62
CA LEU A 331 11.52 24.37 7.20
C LEU A 331 11.16 22.98 6.64
N ILE A 332 11.92 22.55 5.64
CA ILE A 332 11.88 21.20 5.08
C ILE A 332 13.24 20.56 5.30
N ILE A 333 13.26 19.51 6.11
CA ILE A 333 14.42 18.65 6.33
C ILE A 333 14.43 17.61 5.22
N LEU A 334 15.45 17.70 4.36
CA LEU A 334 15.59 16.86 3.17
C LEU A 334 16.82 15.96 3.33
N THR A 335 16.59 14.65 3.45
CA THR A 335 17.64 13.65 3.55
C THR A 335 17.89 12.93 2.24
N GLN A 336 19.17 12.67 1.96
CA GLN A 336 19.64 12.14 0.69
C GLN A 336 20.62 10.99 0.94
N LEU A 337 20.58 9.95 0.11
CA LEU A 337 21.60 8.89 0.15
C LEU A 337 22.95 9.34 -0.41
N PHE A 338 22.96 10.39 -1.25
CA PHE A 338 24.16 10.92 -1.86
C PHE A 338 24.17 12.45 -1.80
N GLY A 339 25.35 13.08 -1.66
CA GLY A 339 25.47 14.54 -1.71
C GLY A 339 25.16 15.29 -0.41
N GLY A 340 24.85 14.56 0.67
CA GLY A 340 24.57 15.13 1.99
C GLY A 340 23.13 15.62 2.14
N SER A 341 22.68 15.71 3.38
CA SER A 341 21.33 16.15 3.73
C SER A 341 21.30 17.67 3.97
N HIS A 342 20.16 18.30 3.70
CA HIS A 342 20.02 19.76 3.74
C HIS A 342 18.69 20.17 4.37
N ILE A 343 18.64 21.38 4.90
CA ILE A 343 17.42 22.01 5.39
C ILE A 343 17.10 23.17 4.46
N TYR A 344 15.85 23.26 4.04
CA TYR A 344 15.33 24.34 3.21
C TYR A 344 14.34 25.17 4.00
N LYS A 345 14.32 26.48 3.77
CA LYS A 345 13.41 27.44 4.40
C LYS A 345 12.53 28.07 3.33
N PHE A 346 11.24 28.22 3.64
CA PHE A 346 10.32 28.92 2.76
C PHE A 346 10.68 30.42 2.67
N ASP A 347 10.91 30.91 1.46
CA ASP A 347 11.12 32.31 1.17
C ASP A 347 9.84 32.91 0.55
N ALA A 348 9.16 33.75 1.33
CA ALA A 348 7.91 34.39 0.93
C ALA A 348 8.06 35.39 -0.23
N GLN A 349 9.26 35.95 -0.45
CA GLN A 349 9.51 36.87 -1.56
C GLN A 349 9.67 36.12 -2.88
N GLN A 350 10.30 34.95 -2.83
CA GLN A 350 10.51 34.10 -4.01
C GLN A 350 9.40 33.06 -4.20
N ASN A 351 8.48 32.94 -3.25
CA ASN A 351 7.41 31.95 -3.20
C ASN A 351 7.91 30.52 -3.45
N LYS A 352 9.03 30.15 -2.82
CA LYS A 352 9.67 28.84 -2.96
C LYS A 352 10.56 28.51 -1.77
N PHE A 353 10.98 27.26 -1.67
CA PHE A 353 11.94 26.81 -0.69
C PHE A 353 13.38 27.08 -1.15
N THR A 354 14.17 27.67 -0.27
CA THR A 354 15.60 27.97 -0.51
C THR A 354 16.47 27.25 0.51
N LYS A 355 17.68 26.86 0.10
CA LYS A 355 18.58 26.12 0.99
C LYS A 355 18.96 27.02 2.18
N PHE A 356 18.65 26.56 3.38
CA PHE A 356 18.88 27.25 4.65
C PHE A 356 20.14 26.73 5.36
N GLN A 357 20.29 25.40 5.44
CA GLN A 357 21.42 24.78 6.15
C GLN A 357 21.88 23.50 5.44
N THR A 358 23.17 23.18 5.56
CA THR A 358 23.69 21.84 5.23
C THR A 358 23.83 21.06 6.52
N ILE A 359 23.24 19.86 6.59
CA ILE A 359 23.35 19.00 7.76
C ILE A 359 24.75 18.37 7.76
N GLU A 360 25.41 18.41 8.91
CA GLU A 360 26.71 17.79 9.08
C GLU A 360 26.64 16.27 8.85
N VAL A 361 27.44 15.78 7.91
CA VAL A 361 27.35 14.39 7.41
C VAL A 361 28.34 13.46 8.10
N PHE A 362 29.12 13.94 9.08
CA PHE A 362 30.26 13.19 9.62
C PHE A 362 29.91 11.76 10.04
N ASN A 363 28.70 11.56 10.56
CA ASN A 363 28.21 10.26 11.04
C ASN A 363 26.88 9.83 10.38
N ILE A 364 26.46 10.46 9.28
CA ILE A 364 25.28 10.00 8.51
C ILE A 364 25.78 9.38 7.21
N SER A 365 25.43 8.12 6.96
CA SER A 365 25.78 7.38 5.76
C SER A 365 24.56 6.95 4.95
N LYS A 366 23.50 6.41 5.58
CA LYS A 366 22.29 5.94 4.88
C LYS A 366 21.03 6.31 5.65
N PRO A 367 20.60 7.58 5.58
CA PRO A 367 19.36 8.01 6.20
C PRO A 367 18.18 7.19 5.66
N ASN A 368 17.29 6.74 6.56
CA ASN A 368 16.12 5.94 6.20
C ASN A 368 14.81 6.59 6.65
N ASP A 369 14.81 7.20 7.83
CA ASP A 369 13.65 7.86 8.41
C ASP A 369 14.04 9.18 9.12
N ILE A 370 13.06 10.07 9.30
CA ILE A 370 13.20 11.34 10.01
C ILE A 370 11.98 11.51 10.92
N GLU A 371 12.25 11.71 12.21
CA GLU A 371 11.22 12.04 13.19
C GLU A 371 11.51 13.40 13.84
N VAL A 372 10.49 14.26 13.86
CA VAL A 372 10.58 15.65 14.37
C VAL A 372 9.71 15.72 15.61
N PHE A 373 10.26 16.23 16.70
CA PHE A 373 9.57 16.26 17.98
C PHE A 373 9.98 17.48 18.81
N GLN A 374 9.20 17.73 19.85
CA GLN A 374 9.41 18.85 20.76
C GLN A 374 9.48 18.34 22.21
N ILE A 375 10.48 18.81 22.96
CA ILE A 375 10.64 18.54 24.39
C ILE A 375 10.82 19.89 25.08
N ASP A 376 9.96 20.20 26.06
CA ASP A 376 10.04 21.44 26.83
C ASP A 376 10.14 22.71 25.96
N GLN A 377 9.34 22.78 24.89
CA GLN A 377 9.29 23.85 23.87
C GLN A 377 10.51 23.94 22.93
N GLU A 378 11.53 23.13 23.14
CA GLU A 378 12.71 23.06 22.27
C GLU A 378 12.48 22.07 21.13
N TRP A 379 12.87 22.44 19.91
CA TRP A 379 12.71 21.60 18.71
C TRP A 379 13.89 20.67 18.50
N TYR A 380 13.56 19.43 18.18
CA TYR A 380 14.52 18.38 17.84
C TYR A 380 14.06 17.63 16.60
N PHE A 381 15.02 17.01 15.93
CA PHE A 381 14.71 15.91 15.02
C PHE A 381 15.77 14.83 15.13
N VAL A 382 15.42 13.60 14.78
CA VAL A 382 16.35 12.49 14.63
C VAL A 382 16.42 12.08 13.17
N ILE A 383 17.63 11.89 12.65
CA ILE A 383 17.85 11.18 11.39
C ILE A 383 18.24 9.75 11.75
N VAL A 384 17.46 8.80 11.27
CA VAL A 384 17.66 7.37 11.48
C VAL A 384 18.55 6.81 10.39
N ASP A 385 19.65 6.13 10.77
CA ASP A 385 20.62 5.60 9.82
C ASP A 385 20.56 4.06 9.72
N SER A 386 20.34 3.57 8.50
CA SER A 386 20.22 2.14 8.20
C SER A 386 21.55 1.43 7.93
N SER A 387 22.67 2.16 7.99
CA SER A 387 24.01 1.61 7.83
C SER A 387 24.69 1.40 9.18
N LYS A 388 25.63 0.46 9.23
CA LYS A 388 26.47 0.27 10.43
C LYS A 388 27.55 1.34 10.60
N ALA A 389 27.84 2.08 9.54
CA ALA A 389 28.92 3.08 9.53
C ALA A 389 28.40 4.46 9.94
N GLY A 390 27.14 4.75 9.63
CA GLY A 390 26.42 5.88 10.18
C GLY A 390 25.84 5.56 11.56
N VAL A 391 25.39 6.60 12.24
CA VAL A 391 24.83 6.54 13.59
C VAL A 391 23.57 7.40 13.60
N SER A 392 22.47 6.87 14.14
CA SER A 392 21.24 7.64 14.28
C SER A 392 21.51 8.87 15.15
N THR A 393 21.19 10.05 14.64
CA THR A 393 21.67 11.31 15.22
C THR A 393 20.52 12.24 15.53
N VAL A 394 20.43 12.69 16.77
CA VAL A 394 19.51 13.74 17.24
C VAL A 394 20.15 15.10 16.98
N TYR A 395 19.37 16.00 16.42
CA TYR A 395 19.70 17.39 16.19
C TYR A 395 18.81 18.28 17.04
N LYS A 396 19.38 19.38 17.55
CA LYS A 396 18.68 20.38 18.35
C LYS A 396 18.63 21.70 17.60
N TRP A 397 17.47 22.36 17.62
CA TRP A 397 17.33 23.74 17.16
C TRP A 397 18.06 24.71 18.10
N SER A 398 18.87 25.59 17.52
CA SER A 398 19.48 26.74 18.17
C SER A 398 18.98 27.99 17.46
N ASP A 399 18.62 29.03 18.23
CA ASP A 399 18.25 30.33 17.70
C ASP A 399 19.08 31.43 18.36
N GLU A 400 20.37 31.48 17.99
CA GLU A 400 21.28 32.55 18.40
C GLU A 400 21.74 33.36 17.16
N PRO A 401 20.89 34.25 16.62
CA PRO A 401 21.19 34.98 15.38
C PRO A 401 22.41 35.90 15.52
N ASP A 402 22.62 36.47 16.72
CA ASP A 402 23.79 37.32 17.02
C ASP A 402 25.12 36.55 16.96
N ARG A 403 25.06 35.22 17.10
CA ARG A 403 26.22 34.32 16.98
C ARG A 403 26.29 33.61 15.63
N ASN A 404 25.37 33.94 14.72
CA ASN A 404 25.18 33.24 13.44
C ASN A 404 24.97 31.73 13.63
N ASP A 405 24.27 31.35 14.72
CA ASP A 405 24.04 29.96 15.14
C ASP A 405 22.55 29.59 15.09
N THR A 406 21.80 30.16 14.14
CA THR A 406 20.39 29.81 13.92
C THR A 406 20.30 28.60 12.99
N GLY A 407 19.88 27.44 13.52
CA GLY A 407 19.78 26.21 12.76
C GLY A 407 19.68 24.97 13.63
N PHE A 408 19.79 23.80 13.00
CA PHE A 408 19.82 22.52 13.69
C PHE A 408 21.24 21.97 13.78
N TYR A 409 21.68 21.62 14.98
CA TYR A 409 23.04 21.15 15.24
C TYR A 409 23.03 19.81 15.94
N THR A 410 24.08 19.02 15.70
CA THR A 410 24.26 17.69 16.28
C THR A 410 24.19 17.77 17.81
N TYR A 411 23.29 16.99 18.40
CA TYR A 411 23.00 17.00 19.84
C TYR A 411 23.41 15.70 20.54
N GLN A 412 23.02 14.56 19.96
CA GLN A 412 23.28 13.25 20.55
C GLN A 412 23.33 12.16 19.46
N PHE A 413 24.29 11.24 19.59
CA PHE A 413 24.35 10.01 18.82
C PHE A 413 23.64 8.87 19.56
N LEU A 414 22.91 8.04 18.81
CA LEU A 414 22.13 6.92 19.31
C LEU A 414 22.51 5.63 18.56
N HIS A 415 22.47 4.52 19.29
CA HIS A 415 22.48 3.16 18.72
C HIS A 415 23.64 2.87 17.73
N GLU A 416 24.88 3.10 18.18
CA GLU A 416 26.08 2.85 17.36
C GLU A 416 26.18 1.40 16.87
N TRP A 417 26.58 1.22 15.61
CA TRP A 417 26.77 -0.08 14.92
C TRP A 417 25.49 -0.87 14.60
N PHE A 418 24.33 -0.27 14.84
CA PHE A 418 23.04 -0.83 14.46
C PHE A 418 22.61 -0.35 13.06
N ARG A 419 21.55 -0.96 12.55
CA ARG A 419 20.95 -0.61 11.26
C ARG A 419 19.52 -0.18 11.52
N ASP A 420 19.38 1.06 11.96
CA ASP A 420 18.10 1.59 12.37
C ASP A 420 17.24 1.88 11.14
N THR A 421 15.95 1.59 11.25
CA THR A 421 15.01 1.68 10.14
C THR A 421 13.95 2.74 10.38
N ASP A 422 13.55 3.00 11.62
CA ASP A 422 12.50 3.97 11.94
C ASP A 422 12.69 4.49 13.36
N ALA A 423 12.21 5.71 13.61
CA ALA A 423 12.11 6.27 14.95
C ALA A 423 10.68 6.72 15.23
N GLU A 424 10.26 6.58 16.48
CA GLU A 424 8.96 7.08 16.94
C GLU A 424 9.12 7.81 18.27
N TYR A 425 8.73 9.07 18.30
CA TYR A 425 8.69 9.87 19.52
C TYR A 425 7.32 9.73 20.19
N VAL A 426 7.31 9.44 21.49
CA VAL A 426 6.07 9.39 22.28
C VAL A 426 6.24 10.11 23.60
N GLN A 427 5.16 10.75 24.07
CA GLN A 427 5.11 11.35 25.39
C GLN A 427 4.04 10.65 26.23
N VAL A 428 4.43 10.19 27.41
CA VAL A 428 3.55 9.51 28.37
C VAL A 428 3.81 10.08 29.76
N ASP A 429 2.76 10.54 30.44
CA ASP A 429 2.81 11.09 31.80
C ASP A 429 3.93 12.12 32.03
N GLY A 430 4.15 13.00 31.05
CA GLY A 430 5.17 14.05 31.11
C GLY A 430 6.62 13.56 30.99
N LYS A 431 6.82 12.27 30.67
CA LYS A 431 8.07 11.67 30.25
C LYS A 431 8.10 11.56 28.72
N SER A 432 9.27 11.83 28.15
CA SER A 432 9.50 11.79 26.71
C SER A 432 10.31 10.55 26.37
N TYR A 433 9.81 9.75 25.44
CA TYR A 433 10.44 8.52 24.98
C TYR A 433 10.71 8.59 23.48
N LEU A 434 11.78 7.92 23.06
CA LEU A 434 12.12 7.73 21.66
C LEU A 434 12.35 6.24 21.42
N ILE A 435 11.60 5.66 20.49
CA ILE A 435 11.66 4.24 20.17
C ILE A 435 12.40 4.09 18.85
N LEU A 436 13.45 3.27 18.81
CA LEU A 436 14.18 2.94 17.59
C LEU A 436 13.88 1.51 17.16
N ALA A 437 13.47 1.33 15.90
CA ALA A 437 13.40 0.03 15.26
C ALA A 437 14.68 -0.22 14.46
N SER A 438 15.19 -1.44 14.49
CA SER A 438 16.42 -1.80 13.80
C SER A 438 16.33 -3.19 13.20
N ARG A 439 17.01 -3.38 12.07
CA ARG A 439 16.96 -4.65 11.34
C ARG A 439 17.51 -5.81 12.17
N SER A 440 16.70 -6.87 12.31
CA SER A 440 17.04 -8.11 13.03
C SER A 440 17.40 -7.89 14.49
N GLN A 441 16.78 -6.89 15.11
CA GLN A 441 16.89 -6.57 16.53
C GLN A 441 15.49 -6.28 17.10
N SER A 442 15.40 -6.29 18.43
CA SER A 442 14.22 -5.79 19.14
C SER A 442 14.19 -4.26 19.12
N PRO A 443 13.01 -3.62 19.06
CA PRO A 443 12.91 -2.17 19.23
C PRO A 443 13.45 -1.72 20.59
N VAL A 444 14.25 -0.66 20.59
CA VAL A 444 14.89 -0.09 21.78
C VAL A 444 14.12 1.16 22.20
N ILE A 445 13.78 1.26 23.48
CA ILE A 445 13.10 2.40 24.08
C ILE A 445 14.13 3.26 24.80
N TYR A 446 14.26 4.52 24.39
CA TYR A 446 15.03 5.53 25.08
C TYR A 446 14.10 6.42 25.91
N LEU A 447 14.54 6.78 27.12
CA LEU A 447 13.88 7.76 27.99
C LEU A 447 14.70 9.05 28.03
N TRP A 448 14.02 10.20 27.92
CA TRP A 448 14.63 11.50 28.12
C TRP A 448 14.97 11.73 29.60
N ASN A 449 16.26 11.84 29.90
CA ASN A 449 16.74 12.16 31.23
C ASN A 449 16.78 13.68 31.43
N LYS A 450 15.91 14.20 32.31
CA LYS A 450 15.80 15.64 32.59
C LYS A 450 17.04 16.25 33.26
N SER A 451 17.90 15.45 33.90
CA SER A 451 19.13 15.94 34.54
C SER A 451 20.28 16.09 33.55
N THR A 452 20.42 15.15 32.62
CA THR A 452 21.49 15.19 31.61
C THR A 452 21.05 15.82 30.30
N LEU A 453 19.74 16.06 30.14
CA LEU A 453 19.09 16.50 28.91
C LEU A 453 19.45 15.59 27.73
N LYS A 454 19.50 14.27 27.94
CA LYS A 454 19.85 13.29 26.89
C LYS A 454 18.93 12.09 26.98
N PHE A 455 18.73 11.44 25.84
CA PHE A 455 18.11 10.13 25.78
C PHE A 455 19.04 9.06 26.37
N ILE A 456 18.52 8.23 27.27
CA ILE A 456 19.21 7.07 27.82
C ILE A 456 18.40 5.82 27.51
N VAL A 457 19.07 4.68 27.29
CA VAL A 457 18.37 3.41 27.08
C VAL A 457 17.57 3.08 28.34
N HIS A 458 16.27 2.83 28.16
CA HIS A 458 15.32 2.50 29.22
C HIS A 458 15.00 1.02 29.22
N SER A 459 14.55 0.49 28.08
CA SER A 459 14.21 -0.93 27.91
C SER A 459 14.25 -1.34 26.43
N GLU A 460 14.00 -2.61 26.17
CA GLU A 460 13.77 -3.16 24.84
C GLU A 460 12.39 -3.83 24.82
N ILE A 461 11.69 -3.79 23.70
CA ILE A 461 10.41 -4.49 23.54
C ILE A 461 10.70 -5.98 23.28
N PRO A 462 10.44 -6.88 24.25
CA PRO A 462 10.88 -8.26 24.16
C PRO A 462 10.11 -9.05 23.09
N SER A 463 10.74 -10.10 22.57
CA SER A 463 10.13 -11.07 21.66
C SER A 463 9.63 -10.52 20.32
N MET A 464 10.12 -9.34 19.92
CA MET A 464 9.74 -8.64 18.69
C MET A 464 10.97 -8.40 17.80
N GLU A 465 11.45 -9.44 17.12
CA GLU A 465 12.57 -9.31 16.18
C GLU A 465 12.10 -8.83 14.79
N ASP A 466 13.00 -8.17 14.04
CA ASP A 466 12.77 -7.72 12.66
C ASP A 466 11.61 -6.71 12.50
N VAL A 467 11.33 -5.91 13.54
CA VAL A 467 10.47 -4.73 13.41
C VAL A 467 11.16 -3.69 12.53
N VAL A 468 10.44 -3.21 11.53
CA VAL A 468 10.94 -2.26 10.52
C VAL A 468 10.51 -0.84 10.84
N ALA A 469 9.31 -0.67 11.38
CA ALA A 469 8.76 0.63 11.76
C ALA A 469 7.84 0.52 12.96
N VAL A 470 7.80 1.59 13.77
CA VAL A 470 6.92 1.73 14.93
C VAL A 470 6.16 3.04 14.77
N LYS A 471 4.85 3.01 14.96
CA LYS A 471 4.02 4.23 14.92
C LYS A 471 3.07 4.24 16.10
N ALA A 472 3.02 5.33 16.83
CA ALA A 472 2.19 5.47 18.00
C ALA A 472 0.83 6.06 17.67
N PHE A 473 -0.20 5.62 18.38
CA PHE A 473 -1.53 6.21 18.30
C PHE A 473 -2.23 6.08 19.64
N ARG A 474 -3.18 6.98 19.91
CA ARG A 474 -4.00 6.95 21.12
C ARG A 474 -5.43 6.56 20.77
N LEU A 475 -6.00 5.67 21.58
CA LEU A 475 -7.42 5.36 21.55
C LEU A 475 -7.96 5.62 22.96
N GLU A 476 -8.92 6.54 23.06
CA GLU A 476 -9.37 7.08 24.35
C GLU A 476 -8.17 7.66 25.12
N ASN A 477 -7.83 7.09 26.27
CA ASN A 477 -6.71 7.54 27.10
C ASN A 477 -5.45 6.67 26.94
N ASP A 478 -5.58 5.50 26.30
CA ASP A 478 -4.50 4.53 26.22
C ASP A 478 -3.60 4.80 25.01
N LEU A 479 -2.28 4.66 25.21
CA LEU A 479 -1.29 4.75 24.15
C LEU A 479 -1.03 3.35 23.58
N TYR A 480 -1.02 3.27 22.26
CA TYR A 480 -0.74 2.05 21.51
C TYR A 480 0.43 2.26 20.54
N LEU A 481 1.14 1.17 20.26
CA LEU A 481 2.14 1.12 19.20
C LEU A 481 1.71 0.15 18.11
N ALA A 482 1.70 0.61 16.87
CA ALA A 482 1.63 -0.22 15.68
C ALA A 482 3.04 -0.53 15.19
N MET A 483 3.46 -1.79 15.29
CA MET A 483 4.78 -2.26 14.88
C MET A 483 4.69 -3.04 13.57
N THR A 484 5.52 -2.69 12.60
CA THR A 484 5.45 -3.25 11.24
C THR A 484 6.60 -4.21 10.95
N CYS A 485 6.27 -5.41 10.47
CA CYS A 485 7.26 -6.42 10.02
C CYS A 485 7.03 -6.79 8.54
N TYR A 486 8.11 -7.08 7.79
CA TYR A 486 7.99 -7.48 6.38
C TYR A 486 7.30 -8.84 6.22
N ILE A 487 7.74 -9.85 6.97
CA ILE A 487 7.26 -11.24 6.93
C ILE A 487 7.14 -11.71 8.39
N VAL A 488 6.03 -12.32 8.78
CA VAL A 488 5.94 -13.05 10.05
C VAL A 488 6.66 -14.37 9.87
N ARG A 489 7.77 -14.58 10.60
CA ARG A 489 8.09 -15.95 11.00
C ARG A 489 6.99 -16.34 11.97
N LEU A 490 6.12 -17.25 11.55
CA LEU A 490 5.26 -18.00 12.48
C LEU A 490 6.20 -18.73 13.44
N LEU A 491 6.62 -18.05 14.50
CA LEU A 491 7.10 -18.71 15.70
C LEU A 491 5.87 -19.34 16.33
N LEU A 492 5.50 -20.51 15.82
CA LEU A 492 4.83 -21.54 16.59
C LEU A 492 5.76 -21.85 17.76
N VAL A 493 5.66 -21.08 18.83
CA VAL A 493 6.20 -21.47 20.13
C VAL A 493 5.20 -22.50 20.66
N PHE A 494 5.56 -23.77 20.53
CA PHE A 494 4.89 -24.89 21.19
C PHE A 494 5.15 -24.86 22.70
#